data_AF-A0A819N0Z7-F1
#
_entry.id   AF-A0A819N0Z7-F1
#
_cell.length_a   1.000
_cell.length_b   1.000
_cell.length_c   1.000
_cell.angle_alpha   90.00
_cell.angle_beta   90.00
_cell.angle_gamma   90.00
#
_symmetry.space_group_name_H-M   'P 1'
#
loop_
_entity.id
_entity.type
_entity.pdbx_description
1 polymer ?
#
loop_
_entity_poly.entity_id
_entity_poly.type
_entity_poly.pdbx_seq_one_letter_code
_entity_poly.pdbx_strand_id
1 'polypeptide(L)'
;MLQHKVNNIQETVLITSIENLSNECFYEIFDYLDGYHIYNAFSNLNYRFQQLLNSSSLLFKIKIDSPSNKLYTNIYKQITLMNKHQTLNIRCDLPISF
;
A
#
# COMPACT_ATOMS: atom_id res chain seq x y z
N MET A 1 -34.77 27.25 -36.57
CA MET A 1 -34.55 25.90 -35.98
C MET A 1 -33.15 25.90 -35.41
N LEU A 2 -33.00 26.26 -34.12
CA LEU A 2 -31.71 26.41 -33.44
C LEU A 2 -31.31 25.04 -32.87
N GLN A 3 -30.30 24.40 -33.46
CA GLN A 3 -29.71 23.20 -32.87
C GLN A 3 -28.69 23.61 -31.82
N HIS A 4 -28.99 23.27 -30.56
CA HIS A 4 -28.09 23.40 -29.42
C HIS A 4 -26.81 22.62 -29.65
N LYS A 5 -25.70 23.34 -29.79
CA LYS A 5 -24.36 22.77 -29.68
C LYS A 5 -24.11 22.49 -28.20
N VAL A 6 -24.25 21.23 -27.79
CA VAL A 6 -23.86 20.76 -26.46
C VAL A 6 -22.34 20.85 -26.40
N ASN A 7 -21.83 21.89 -25.73
CA ASN A 7 -20.42 21.98 -25.42
C ASN A 7 -20.11 20.94 -24.35
N ASN A 8 -19.52 19.81 -24.77
CA ASN A 8 -18.85 18.89 -23.84
C ASN A 8 -17.66 19.64 -23.25
N ILE A 9 -17.87 20.20 -22.05
CA ILE A 9 -16.77 20.70 -21.23
C ILE A 9 -16.04 19.44 -20.76
N GLN A 10 -14.96 19.07 -21.47
CA GLN A 10 -13.95 18.19 -20.89
C GLN A 10 -13.39 18.95 -19.68
N GLU A 11 -13.77 18.50 -18.50
CA GLU A 11 -13.20 18.97 -17.25
C GLU A 11 -11.70 18.66 -17.30
N THR A 12 -10.90 19.67 -17.64
CA THR A 12 -9.45 19.56 -17.66
C THR A 12 -9.00 19.44 -16.21
N VAL A 13 -8.85 18.21 -15.74
CA VAL A 13 -8.23 17.93 -14.45
C VAL A 13 -6.81 18.48 -14.50
N LEU A 14 -6.58 19.56 -13.76
CA LEU A 14 -5.25 20.13 -13.60
C LEU A 14 -4.40 19.13 -12.81
N ILE A 15 -3.50 18.44 -13.51
CA ILE A 15 -2.53 17.53 -12.89
C ILE A 15 -1.44 18.38 -12.25
N THR A 16 -1.65 18.74 -10.98
CA THR A 16 -0.68 19.52 -10.20
C THR A 16 0.26 18.66 -9.37
N SER A 17 -0.05 17.36 -9.24
CA SER A 17 0.68 16.42 -8.40
C SER A 17 0.81 15.07 -9.07
N ILE A 18 1.84 14.30 -8.68
CA ILE A 18 2.10 12.97 -9.24
C ILE A 18 0.96 11.99 -8.95
N GLU A 19 0.29 12.11 -7.79
CA GLU A 19 -0.86 11.28 -7.43
C GLU A 19 -2.09 11.48 -8.34
N ASN A 20 -2.12 12.54 -9.15
CA ASN A 20 -3.22 12.81 -10.08
C ASN A 20 -2.96 12.18 -11.47
N LEU A 21 -1.81 11.53 -11.68
CA LEU A 21 -1.54 10.78 -12.90
C LEU A 21 -2.40 9.51 -12.97
N SER A 22 -2.78 9.10 -14.18
CA SER A 22 -3.47 7.83 -14.38
C SER A 22 -2.51 6.65 -14.17
N ASN A 23 -3.06 5.46 -13.92
CA ASN A 23 -2.26 4.25 -13.74
C ASN A 23 -1.42 3.92 -14.98
N GLU A 24 -1.94 4.22 -16.18
CA GLU A 24 -1.23 4.02 -17.45
C GLU A 24 0.06 4.84 -17.48
N CYS A 25 0.03 6.10 -17.04
CA CYS A 25 1.23 6.92 -16.92
C CYS A 25 2.23 6.34 -15.91
N PHE A 26 1.76 5.76 -14.79
CA PHE A 26 2.65 5.10 -13.83
C PHE A 26 3.33 3.86 -14.43
N TYR A 27 2.62 3.07 -15.23
CA TYR A 27 3.22 1.92 -15.91
C TYR A 27 4.32 2.35 -16.87
N GLU A 28 4.08 3.38 -17.70
CA GLU A 28 5.12 3.90 -18.61
C GLU A 28 6.34 4.45 -17.85
N ILE A 29 6.13 5.16 -16.74
CA ILE A 29 7.22 5.66 -15.89
C ILE A 29 8.01 4.48 -15.30
N PHE A 30 7.35 3.43 -14.83
CA PHE A 30 8.01 2.27 -14.23
C PHE A 30 8.64 1.33 -15.26
N ASP A 31 8.16 1.31 -16.50
CA ASP A 31 8.84 0.61 -17.59
C ASP A 31 10.13 1.33 -18.03
N TYR A 32 10.14 2.67 -17.91
CA TYR A 32 11.32 3.48 -18.23
C TYR A 32 12.39 3.45 -17.13
N LEU A 33 11.97 3.40 -15.86
CA LEU A 33 12.89 3.41 -14.71
C LEU A 33 13.23 1.98 -14.29
N ASP A 34 14.52 1.67 -14.18
CA ASP A 34 14.92 0.41 -13.53
C ASP A 34 14.61 0.42 -12.01
N GLY A 35 14.67 -0.75 -11.39
CA GLY A 35 14.37 -0.91 -9.97
C GLY A 35 15.24 -0.06 -9.03
N TYR A 36 16.47 0.28 -9.44
CA TYR A 36 17.35 1.14 -8.65
C TYR A 36 16.86 2.60 -8.68
N HIS A 37 16.49 3.10 -9.86
CA HIS A 37 15.95 4.46 -10.00
C HIS A 37 14.62 4.62 -9.24
N ILE A 38 13.73 3.63 -9.33
CA ILE A 38 12.47 3.63 -8.57
C ILE A 38 12.76 3.65 -7.07
N TYR A 39 13.62 2.75 -6.59
CA TYR A 39 13.98 2.69 -5.18
C TYR A 39 14.54 4.02 -4.66
N ASN A 40 15.44 4.63 -5.42
CA ASN A 40 16.07 5.90 -5.04
C ASN A 40 15.06 7.06 -5.06
N ALA A 41 14.26 7.18 -6.13
CA ALA A 41 13.28 8.25 -6.30
C ALA A 41 12.22 8.27 -5.19
N PHE A 42 11.77 7.09 -4.75
CA PHE A 42 10.75 6.96 -3.72
C PHE A 42 11.32 6.65 -2.32
N SER A 43 12.64 6.68 -2.13
CA SER A 43 13.31 6.33 -0.87
C SER A 43 12.81 7.15 0.32
N ASN A 44 12.66 8.47 0.15
CA ASN A 44 12.13 9.36 1.19
C ASN A 44 10.66 9.07 1.53
N LEU A 45 9.85 8.73 0.53
CA LEU A 45 8.46 8.36 0.73
C LEU A 45 8.36 7.04 1.51
N ASN A 46 9.16 6.05 1.11
CA ASN A 46 9.28 4.77 1.79
C ASN A 46 9.74 4.94 3.24
N TYR A 47 10.74 5.78 3.47
CA TYR A 47 11.19 6.13 4.83
C TYR A 47 10.09 6.76 5.65
N ARG A 48 9.34 7.73 5.08
CA ARG A 48 8.23 8.38 5.79
C ARG A 48 7.12 7.39 6.13
N PHE A 49 6.77 6.48 5.23
CA PHE A 49 5.82 5.41 5.53
C PHE A 49 6.33 4.45 6.60
N GLN A 50 7.61 4.10 6.56
CA GLN A 50 8.21 3.26 7.59
C GLN A 50 8.21 3.95 8.96
N GLN A 51 8.52 5.24 9.01
CA GLN A 51 8.39 6.03 10.23
C GLN A 51 6.95 6.10 10.70
N LEU A 52 5.99 6.31 9.81
CA LEU A 52 4.57 6.33 10.16
C LEU A 52 4.16 4.99 10.79
N LEU A 53 4.54 3.87 10.16
CA LEU A 53 4.27 2.54 10.70
C LEU A 53 4.93 2.36 12.08
N ASN A 54 6.20 2.73 12.24
CA ASN A 54 6.95 2.50 13.49
C ASN A 54 6.58 3.44 14.65
N SER A 55 6.16 4.67 14.36
CA SER A 55 5.85 5.72 15.34
C SER A 55 4.35 5.88 15.60
N SER A 56 3.52 5.25 14.78
CA SER A 56 2.07 5.23 14.93
C SER A 56 1.66 4.66 16.29
N SER A 57 0.74 5.35 16.96
CA SER A 57 -0.01 4.82 18.11
C SER A 57 -1.23 3.99 17.68
N LEU A 58 -1.45 3.80 16.37
CA LEU A 58 -2.50 2.94 15.85
C LEU A 58 -2.22 1.50 16.27
N LEU A 59 -3.19 0.97 16.99
CA LEU A 59 -3.19 -0.38 17.48
C LEU A 59 -3.71 -1.30 16.37
N PHE A 60 -2.81 -2.12 15.83
CA PHE A 60 -3.16 -3.06 14.77
C PHE A 60 -3.80 -4.32 15.36
N LYS A 61 -4.91 -4.75 14.74
CA LYS A 61 -5.51 -6.06 14.99
C LYS A 61 -5.11 -6.97 13.85
N ILE A 62 -4.16 -7.86 14.11
CA ILE A 62 -3.70 -8.83 13.12
C ILE A 62 -4.55 -10.08 13.26
N LYS A 63 -5.34 -10.39 12.23
CA LYS A 63 -5.99 -11.70 12.10
C LYS A 63 -5.06 -12.59 11.28
N ILE A 64 -4.57 -13.66 11.90
CA ILE A 64 -3.74 -14.64 11.21
C ILE A 64 -4.62 -15.87 11.02
N ASP A 65 -5.12 -16.04 9.79
CA ASP A 65 -5.72 -17.30 9.39
C ASP A 65 -4.62 -18.37 9.38
N SER A 66 -4.92 -19.56 9.93
CA SER A 66 -3.92 -20.58 10.24
C SER A 66 -2.91 -20.82 9.12
N PRO A 67 -1.59 -20.61 9.37
CA PRO A 67 -0.58 -21.01 8.41
C PRO A 67 -0.46 -22.52 8.40
N SER A 68 -0.96 -23.15 7.35
CA SER A 68 -0.63 -24.54 7.03
C SER A 68 0.85 -24.74 6.69
N ASN A 69 1.63 -23.66 6.50
CA ASN A 69 2.99 -23.71 5.98
C ASN A 69 4.02 -22.98 6.88
N LYS A 70 5.09 -23.71 7.22
CA LYS A 70 6.22 -23.28 8.08
C LYS A 70 6.91 -21.98 7.62
N LEU A 71 6.90 -21.67 6.32
CA LEU A 71 7.47 -20.43 5.80
C LEU A 71 6.74 -19.20 6.34
N TYR A 72 5.40 -19.27 6.43
CA TYR A 72 4.60 -18.15 6.91
C TYR A 72 4.74 -17.96 8.43
N THR A 73 4.92 -19.02 9.21
CA THR A 73 5.17 -18.89 10.65
C THR A 73 6.39 -18.03 10.99
N ASN A 74 7.46 -18.07 10.19
CA ASN A 74 8.63 -17.23 10.43
C ASN A 74 8.36 -15.76 10.08
N ILE A 75 7.66 -15.50 8.97
CA ILE A 75 7.26 -14.16 8.57
C ILE A 75 6.33 -13.53 9.62
N TYR A 76 5.35 -14.29 10.12
CA TYR A 76 4.45 -13.82 11.19
C TYR A 76 5.18 -13.52 12.48
N LYS A 77 6.15 -14.36 12.88
CA LYS A 77 6.99 -14.09 14.06
C LYS A 77 7.72 -12.77 13.91
N GLN A 78 8.31 -12.49 12.75
CA GLN A 78 9.04 -11.25 12.50
C GLN A 78 8.11 -10.02 12.51
N ILE A 79 6.95 -10.09 11.84
CA ILE A 79 5.96 -9.00 11.83
C ILE A 79 5.45 -8.72 13.24
N THR A 80 5.19 -9.78 14.02
CA THR A 80 4.75 -9.66 15.42
C THR A 80 5.83 -9.04 16.30
N LEU A 81 7.10 -9.45 16.13
CA LEU A 81 8.23 -8.91 16.90
C LEU A 81 8.46 -7.43 16.58
N MET A 82 8.41 -7.07 15.30
CA MET A 82 8.68 -5.71 14.83
C MET A 82 7.60 -4.71 15.26
N ASN A 83 6.37 -5.17 15.50
CA ASN A 83 5.22 -4.31 15.85
C ASN A 83 4.65 -4.64 17.24
N LYS A 84 5.46 -5.24 18.14
CA LYS A 84 5.01 -5.68 19.46
C LYS A 84 4.39 -4.53 20.28
N HIS A 85 4.94 -3.33 20.16
CA HIS A 85 4.46 -2.11 20.83
C HIS A 85 3.13 -1.57 20.29
N GLN A 86 2.69 -2.04 19.12
CA GLN A 86 1.49 -1.57 18.41
C GLN A 86 0.43 -2.66 18.25
N THR A 87 0.62 -3.85 18.83
CA THR A 87 -0.31 -4.96 18.67
C THR A 87 -1.27 -5.04 19.84
N LEU A 88 -2.57 -4.78 19.59
CA LEU A 88 -3.61 -4.87 20.64
C LEU A 88 -3.97 -6.31 20.96
N ASN A 89 -4.08 -7.15 19.93
CA ASN A 89 -4.54 -8.53 20.03
C ASN A 89 -4.13 -9.31 18.76
N ILE A 90 -3.58 -10.50 18.96
CA ILE A 90 -3.27 -11.46 17.89
C ILE A 90 -4.27 -12.61 18.03
N ARG A 91 -5.18 -12.74 17.07
CA ARG A 91 -6.06 -13.92 17.00
C ARG A 91 -5.48 -14.90 15.99
N CYS A 92 -5.10 -16.07 16.50
CA CYS A 92 -4.81 -17.24 15.70
C CYS A 92 -6.03 -18.17 15.77
N ASP A 93 -6.79 -18.22 14.69
CA ASP A 93 -7.83 -19.23 14.57
C ASP A 93 -7.13 -20.55 14.23
N LEU A 94 -6.94 -21.41 15.24
CA LEU A 94 -6.45 -22.76 15.04
C LEU A 94 -7.51 -23.53 14.25
N PRO A 95 -7.15 -24.22 13.15
CA PRO A 95 -8.07 -25.13 12.50
C PRO A 95 -8.32 -26.26 13.50
N ILE A 96 -9.57 -26.43 13.90
CA ILE A 96 -10.01 -27.57 14.68
C ILE A 96 -9.89 -28.78 13.75
N SER A 97 -8.79 -29.52 13.85
CA SER A 97 -8.68 -30.84 13.22
C SER A 97 -9.48 -31.82 14.07
N PHE A 98 -10.60 -32.29 13.54
CA PHE A 98 -11.29 -33.51 14.01
C PHE A 98 -10.55 -34.76 13.55
#